data_AF-A0A7J0AC34-F1
#
_entry.id   AF-A0A7J0AC34-F1
#
_cell.length_a   1.000
_cell.length_b   1.000
_cell.length_c   1.000
_cell.angle_alpha   90.00
_cell.angle_beta   90.00
_cell.angle_gamma   90.00
#
_symmetry.space_group_name_H-M   'P 1'
#
loop_
_entity.id
_entity.type
_entity.pdbx_description
1 polymer ?
#
loop_
_entity_poly.entity_id
_entity_poly.type
_entity_poly.pdbx_seq_one_letter_code
_entity_poly.pdbx_strand_id
1 'polypeptide(L)'
;MTATTKEIGNAGESLAAELLVAKGYAIVERNVVIGKVEVDIVAQDHNRVVIVEVKTRKEGNLDPRYGIDAAKIRRLARAAASYVKSRDLPHEVQIDVILVTNHADGRSTAEHFEDICLPPVCTMRRR
;
A
#
# COMPACT_ATOMS: atom_id res chain seq x y z
N MET A 1 -4.49 -8.83 -27.66
CA MET A 1 -4.04 -7.52 -27.14
C MET A 1 -3.50 -7.75 -25.74
N THR A 2 -2.24 -7.41 -25.47
CA THR A 2 -1.65 -7.49 -24.13
C THR A 2 -1.99 -6.23 -23.35
N ALA A 3 -2.45 -6.38 -22.10
CA ALA A 3 -2.74 -5.24 -21.22
C ALA A 3 -1.49 -4.37 -21.01
N THR A 4 -1.70 -3.04 -20.97
CA THR A 4 -0.65 -2.07 -20.69
C THR A 4 -0.24 -2.11 -19.23
N THR A 5 0.96 -1.60 -18.91
CA THR A 5 1.44 -1.48 -17.53
C THR A 5 0.47 -0.70 -16.64
N LYS A 6 -0.19 0.33 -17.19
CA LYS A 6 -1.17 1.14 -16.47
C LYS A 6 -2.45 0.35 -16.15
N GLU A 7 -2.97 -0.40 -17.11
CA GLU A 7 -4.15 -1.25 -16.89
C GLU A 7 -3.86 -2.34 -15.86
N ILE A 8 -2.68 -2.95 -15.92
CA ILE A 8 -2.22 -3.94 -14.93
C ILE A 8 -2.13 -3.30 -13.53
N GLY A 9 -1.58 -2.09 -13.43
CA GLY A 9 -1.50 -1.34 -12.17
C GLY A 9 -2.87 -1.03 -11.58
N ASN A 10 -3.79 -0.50 -12.40
CA ASN A 10 -5.15 -0.17 -11.98
C ASN A 10 -5.95 -1.41 -11.51
N ALA A 11 -5.77 -2.55 -12.19
CA ALA A 11 -6.38 -3.81 -11.79
C ALA A 11 -5.83 -4.29 -10.44
N GLY A 12 -4.51 -4.21 -10.25
CA GLY A 12 -3.87 -4.56 -8.98
C GLY A 12 -4.31 -3.66 -7.82
N GLU A 13 -4.41 -2.36 -8.03
CA GLU A 13 -4.91 -1.43 -7.01
C GLU A 13 -6.37 -1.71 -6.65
N SER A 14 -7.19 -2.10 -7.63
CA SER A 14 -8.59 -2.46 -7.38
C SER A 14 -8.69 -3.73 -6.53
N LEU A 15 -7.90 -4.75 -6.84
CA LEU A 15 -7.82 -5.97 -6.02
C LEU A 15 -7.28 -5.68 -4.60
N ALA A 16 -6.32 -4.77 -4.48
CA ALA A 16 -5.78 -4.34 -3.18
C ALA A 16 -6.85 -3.62 -2.35
N ALA A 17 -7.65 -2.74 -2.97
CA ALA A 17 -8.76 -2.07 -2.30
C ALA A 17 -9.84 -3.07 -1.86
N GLU A 18 -10.18 -4.05 -2.70
CA GLU A 18 -11.12 -5.13 -2.35
C GLU A 18 -10.61 -5.95 -1.15
N LEU A 19 -9.33 -6.32 -1.13
CA LEU A 19 -8.71 -7.02 -0.01
C LEU A 19 -8.80 -6.22 1.29
N LEU A 20 -8.50 -4.92 1.24
CA LEU A 20 -8.58 -4.03 2.40
C LEU A 20 -10.01 -3.94 2.94
N VAL A 21 -11.00 -3.75 2.05
CA VAL A 21 -12.42 -3.73 2.44
C VAL A 21 -12.83 -5.06 3.07
N ALA A 22 -12.43 -6.19 2.48
CA ALA A 22 -12.70 -7.52 3.04
C ALA A 22 -12.06 -7.74 4.42
N LYS A 23 -10.94 -7.06 4.71
CA LYS A 23 -10.28 -7.04 6.02
C LYS A 23 -10.88 -6.02 7.01
N GLY A 24 -11.89 -5.24 6.60
CA GLY A 24 -12.58 -4.26 7.46
C GLY A 24 -12.02 -2.85 7.40
N TYR A 25 -11.10 -2.55 6.48
CA TYR A 25 -10.58 -1.20 6.29
C TYR A 25 -11.59 -0.34 5.52
N ALA A 26 -11.70 0.93 5.88
CA ALA A 26 -12.43 1.91 5.09
C ALA A 26 -11.51 2.56 4.06
N ILE A 27 -11.83 2.48 2.78
CA ILE A 27 -11.07 3.18 1.73
C ILE A 27 -11.44 4.67 1.77
N VAL A 28 -10.46 5.52 2.03
CA VAL A 28 -10.63 6.98 2.11
C VAL A 28 -10.38 7.61 0.75
N GLU A 29 -9.23 7.33 0.15
CA GLU A 29 -8.80 7.86 -1.15
C GLU A 29 -7.98 6.82 -1.93
N ARG A 30 -7.95 6.96 -3.25
CA ARG A 30 -7.17 6.12 -4.18
C ARG A 30 -6.44 7.02 -5.18
N ASN A 31 -5.24 6.62 -5.63
CA ASN A 31 -4.40 7.39 -6.56
C ASN A 31 -4.22 8.86 -6.15
N VAL A 32 -3.91 9.10 -4.88
CA VAL A 32 -3.83 10.46 -4.32
C VAL A 32 -2.39 10.95 -4.27
N VAL A 33 -2.21 12.25 -4.53
CA VAL A 33 -0.93 12.93 -4.36
C VAL A 33 -0.96 13.71 -3.06
N ILE A 34 -0.11 13.32 -2.10
CA ILE A 34 0.05 13.99 -0.82
C ILE A 34 1.37 14.75 -0.84
N GLY A 35 1.28 16.08 -1.00
CA GLY A 35 2.44 16.93 -1.24
C GLY A 35 3.09 16.62 -2.59
N LYS A 36 4.19 15.84 -2.58
CA LYS A 36 4.93 15.39 -3.79
C LYS A 36 5.09 13.87 -3.83
N VAL A 37 4.21 13.16 -3.15
CA VAL A 37 4.27 11.71 -2.98
C VAL A 37 2.97 11.13 -3.49
N GLU A 38 3.09 10.31 -4.53
CA GLU A 38 2.00 9.46 -5.01
C GLU A 38 1.80 8.33 -4.01
N VAL A 39 0.53 8.14 -3.65
CA VAL A 39 0.02 7.13 -2.74
C VAL A 39 -1.10 6.38 -3.44
N ASP A 40 -0.96 5.06 -3.55
CA ASP A 40 -1.91 4.24 -4.30
C ASP A 40 -3.26 4.16 -3.58
N ILE A 41 -3.26 3.92 -2.27
CA ILE A 41 -4.48 3.88 -1.44
C ILE A 41 -4.23 4.56 -0.09
N VAL A 42 -5.18 5.39 0.34
CA VAL A 42 -5.33 5.80 1.73
C VAL A 42 -6.54 5.08 2.30
N ALA A 43 -6.32 4.32 3.37
CA ALA A 43 -7.36 3.63 4.10
C ALA A 43 -7.39 4.05 5.56
N GLN A 44 -8.48 3.74 6.25
CA GLN A 44 -8.62 3.90 7.68
C GLN A 44 -8.87 2.54 8.33
N ASP A 45 -8.11 2.25 9.38
CA ASP A 45 -8.27 1.08 10.24
C ASP A 45 -8.30 1.55 11.70
N HIS A 46 -9.47 1.48 12.33
CA HIS A 46 -9.68 1.99 13.69
C HIS A 46 -9.16 3.45 13.85
N ASN A 47 -8.16 3.66 14.71
CA ASN A 47 -7.54 4.96 14.98
C ASN A 47 -6.31 5.24 14.09
N ARG A 48 -6.15 4.52 12.97
CA ARG A 48 -5.03 4.67 12.06
C ARG A 48 -5.47 5.13 10.67
N VAL A 49 -4.73 6.08 10.11
CA VAL A 49 -4.68 6.34 8.69
C VAL A 49 -3.55 5.50 8.10
N VAL A 50 -3.90 4.65 7.15
CA VAL A 50 -3.04 3.64 6.55
C VAL A 50 -2.71 4.06 5.12
N ILE A 51 -1.45 4.35 4.87
CA ILE A 51 -0.93 4.62 3.53
C ILE A 51 -0.48 3.30 2.93
N VAL A 52 -1.13 2.88 1.85
CA VAL A 52 -0.85 1.59 1.22
C VAL A 52 -0.18 1.82 -0.13
N GLU A 53 0.99 1.21 -0.32
CA GLU A 53 1.65 1.09 -1.62
C GLU A 53 1.29 -0.27 -2.24
N VAL A 54 0.86 -0.28 -3.49
CA VAL A 54 0.49 -1.48 -4.24
C VAL A 54 1.58 -1.80 -5.26
N LYS A 55 2.05 -3.05 -5.27
CA LYS A 55 3.01 -3.54 -6.26
C LYS A 55 2.44 -4.73 -7.00
N THR A 56 2.23 -4.56 -8.30
CA THR A 56 1.79 -5.65 -9.18
C THR A 56 2.98 -6.29 -9.86
N ARG A 57 3.07 -7.63 -9.79
CA ARG A 57 4.13 -8.44 -10.40
C ARG A 57 3.55 -9.64 -11.14
N LYS A 58 4.35 -10.24 -12.01
CA LYS A 58 4.04 -11.55 -12.60
C LYS A 58 4.58 -12.65 -11.69
N GLU A 59 3.91 -13.79 -11.69
CA GLU A 59 4.39 -15.01 -11.05
C GLU A 59 5.85 -15.33 -11.44
N GLY A 60 6.64 -15.80 -10.47
CA GLY A 60 8.07 -16.05 -10.65
C GLY A 60 8.97 -14.82 -10.50
N ASN A 61 8.43 -13.59 -10.55
CA ASN A 61 9.19 -12.38 -10.25
C ASN A 61 9.08 -12.03 -8.75
N LEU A 62 9.79 -12.80 -7.92
CA LEU A 62 9.85 -12.59 -6.47
C LEU A 62 10.99 -11.61 -6.15
N ASP A 63 10.73 -10.31 -6.24
CA ASP A 63 11.65 -9.30 -5.69
C ASP A 63 11.82 -9.58 -4.17
N PRO A 64 13.04 -9.81 -3.66
CA PRO A 64 13.28 -10.24 -2.28
C PRO A 64 12.94 -9.18 -1.21
N ARG A 65 12.64 -7.95 -1.62
CA ARG A 65 12.03 -6.92 -0.76
C ARG A 65 10.63 -6.66 -1.30
N TYR A 66 9.71 -6.09 -0.51
CA TYR A 66 8.34 -5.76 -0.94
C TYR A 66 8.23 -4.76 -2.13
N GLY A 67 9.29 -4.59 -2.93
CA GLY A 67 9.40 -3.61 -4.01
C GLY A 67 9.50 -2.17 -3.50
N ILE A 68 9.74 -1.98 -2.20
CA ILE A 68 9.84 -0.66 -1.56
C ILE A 68 11.20 -0.47 -0.89
N ASP A 69 11.91 0.59 -1.27
CA ASP A 69 13.18 0.95 -0.67
C ASP A 69 13.00 1.87 0.55
N ALA A 70 14.08 2.05 1.31
CA ALA A 70 14.07 2.90 2.50
C ALA A 70 13.77 4.38 2.18
N ALA A 71 14.09 4.86 0.98
CA ALA A 71 13.83 6.24 0.59
C ALA A 71 12.33 6.46 0.33
N LYS A 72 11.66 5.51 -0.33
CA LYS A 72 10.21 5.51 -0.57
C LYS A 72 9.45 5.34 0.75
N ILE A 73 9.87 4.44 1.66
CA ILE A 73 9.27 4.36 3.01
C ILE A 73 9.34 5.72 3.72
N ARG A 74 10.51 6.38 3.73
CA ARG A 74 10.65 7.72 4.35
C ARG A 74 9.75 8.77 3.70
N ARG A 75 9.56 8.72 2.38
CA ARG A 75 8.66 9.63 1.66
C ARG A 75 7.20 9.37 2.04
N LEU A 76 6.77 8.11 2.07
CA LEU A 76 5.42 7.73 2.47
C LEU A 76 5.15 8.10 3.94
N ALA A 77 6.09 7.89 4.85
CA ALA A 77 5.96 8.29 6.25
C ALA A 77 5.73 9.81 6.40
N ARG A 78 6.50 10.61 5.67
CA ARG A 78 6.32 12.07 5.65
C ARG A 78 4.99 12.47 5.05
N ALA A 79 4.56 11.80 3.98
CA ALA A 79 3.26 12.02 3.37
C ALA A 79 2.12 11.70 4.34
N ALA A 80 2.15 10.53 4.99
CA ALA A 80 1.19 10.11 5.99
C ALA A 80 1.06 11.14 7.12
N ALA A 81 2.19 11.55 7.71
CA ALA A 81 2.23 12.55 8.78
C ALA A 81 1.67 13.91 8.31
N SER A 82 1.99 14.32 7.08
CA SER A 82 1.46 15.56 6.51
C SER A 82 -0.05 15.47 6.26
N TYR A 83 -0.56 14.31 5.88
CA TYR A 83 -1.96 14.09 5.57
C TYR A 83 -2.84 14.17 6.81
N VAL A 84 -2.46 13.47 7.89
CA VAL A 84 -3.20 13.54 9.16
C VAL A 84 -3.15 14.95 9.73
N LYS A 85 -1.98 15.61 9.67
CA LYS A 85 -1.80 16.96 10.19
C LYS A 85 -2.60 18.01 9.39
N SER A 86 -2.61 17.94 8.07
CA SER A 86 -3.31 18.95 7.24
C SER A 86 -4.83 18.85 7.35
N ARG A 87 -5.35 17.71 7.79
CA ARG A 87 -6.78 17.44 7.96
C ARG A 87 -7.21 17.44 9.43
N ASP A 88 -6.32 17.81 10.34
CA ASP A 88 -6.56 17.81 11.80
C ASP A 88 -7.12 16.48 12.32
N LEU A 89 -6.61 15.37 11.77
CA LEU A 89 -7.04 14.03 12.12
C LEU A 89 -6.27 13.54 13.36
N PRO A 90 -6.96 13.08 14.42
CA PRO A 90 -6.31 12.59 15.65
C PRO A 90 -5.74 11.16 15.50
N HIS A 91 -5.50 10.72 14.28
CA HIS A 91 -5.19 9.33 13.95
C HIS A 91 -3.67 9.09 13.93
N GLU A 92 -3.27 7.89 14.32
CA GLU A 92 -1.91 7.37 14.08
C GLU A 92 -1.69 7.12 12.58
N VAL A 93 -0.42 7.07 12.16
CA VAL A 93 -0.06 6.76 10.78
C VAL A 93 0.53 5.36 10.68
N GLN A 94 0.14 4.62 9.66
CA GLN A 94 0.68 3.31 9.32
C GLN A 94 1.02 3.29 7.83
N ILE A 95 2.05 2.52 7.45
CA ILE A 95 2.39 2.28 6.06
C ILE A 95 2.29 0.79 5.81
N ASP A 96 1.51 0.42 4.80
CA ASP A 96 1.35 -0.97 4.40
C ASP A 96 1.82 -1.14 2.96
N VAL A 97 2.13 -2.39 2.61
CA VAL A 97 2.39 -2.78 1.22
C VAL A 97 1.46 -3.94 0.85
N ILE A 98 0.83 -3.84 -0.32
CA ILE A 98 0.10 -4.96 -0.91
C ILE A 98 0.81 -5.41 -2.18
N LEU A 99 1.19 -6.69 -2.20
CA LEU A 99 1.78 -7.31 -3.37
C LEU A 99 0.70 -8.08 -4.12
N VAL A 100 0.44 -7.66 -5.36
CA VAL A 100 -0.46 -8.35 -6.28
C VAL A 100 0.35 -9.21 -7.24
N THR A 101 0.09 -10.51 -7.26
CA THR A 101 0.76 -11.46 -8.15
C THR A 101 -0.22 -11.93 -9.22
N ASN A 102 0.09 -11.64 -10.49
CA ASN A 102 -0.65 -12.15 -11.63
C ASN A 102 -0.09 -13.52 -12.05
N HIS A 103 -0.93 -14.54 -12.01
CA HIS A 103 -0.60 -15.92 -12.34
C HIS A 103 -0.77 -16.20 -13.83
N ALA A 104 -0.05 -17.21 -14.32
CA ALA A 104 -0.10 -17.59 -15.74
C ALA A 104 -1.50 -18.08 -16.18
N ASP A 105 -2.31 -18.58 -15.25
CA ASP A 105 -3.68 -19.05 -15.49
C ASP A 105 -4.74 -17.93 -15.51
N GLY A 106 -4.31 -16.67 -15.42
CA GLY A 106 -5.18 -15.50 -15.47
C GLY A 106 -5.76 -15.08 -14.11
N ARG A 107 -5.48 -15.80 -13.03
CA ARG A 107 -5.86 -15.37 -11.67
C ARG A 107 -4.87 -14.34 -11.14
N SER A 108 -5.33 -13.55 -10.16
CA SER A 108 -4.47 -12.66 -9.38
C SER A 108 -4.64 -12.95 -7.89
N THR A 109 -3.55 -12.92 -7.13
CA THR A 109 -3.55 -13.01 -5.67
C THR A 109 -2.98 -11.74 -5.06
N ALA A 110 -3.39 -11.41 -3.84
CA ALA A 110 -2.92 -10.25 -3.13
C ALA A 110 -2.45 -10.63 -1.72
N GLU A 111 -1.24 -10.21 -1.38
CA GLU A 111 -0.62 -10.40 -0.06
C GLU A 111 -0.45 -9.03 0.60
N HIS A 112 -0.92 -8.88 1.84
CA HIS A 112 -0.90 -7.59 2.54
C HIS A 112 0.06 -7.65 3.72
N PHE A 113 1.06 -6.78 3.66
CA PHE A 113 2.10 -6.61 4.67
C PHE A 113 1.83 -5.32 5.44
N GLU A 114 1.44 -5.50 6.70
CA GLU A 114 1.12 -4.40 7.61
C GLU A 114 2.38 -3.82 8.27
N ASP A 115 2.33 -2.54 8.63
CA ASP A 115 3.32 -1.87 9.48
C ASP A 115 4.76 -1.93 8.92
N ILE A 116 4.90 -1.56 7.65
CA ILE A 116 6.18 -1.43 6.98
C ILE A 116 6.92 -0.18 7.48
N CYS A 117 8.07 -0.41 8.06
CA CYS A 117 8.81 0.55 8.87
C CYS A 117 10.33 0.33 8.71
N LEU A 118 11.14 1.35 9.04
CA LEU A 118 12.60 1.21 9.08
C LEU A 118 13.09 0.92 10.51
N PRO A 119 14.02 -0.02 10.72
CA PRO A 119 14.71 -0.18 12.00
C PRO A 119 15.49 1.09 12.36
N PRO A 120 15.71 1.39 13.67
CA PRO A 120 15.40 0.57 14.85
C PRO A 120 14.02 0.83 15.44
N VAL A 121 13.21 1.67 14.79
CA VAL A 121 11.93 2.20 15.32
C VAL A 121 10.87 1.10 15.45
N CYS A 122 11.11 -0.05 14.82
CA CYS A 122 10.11 -1.08 14.61
C CYS A 122 10.64 -2.44 15.04
N THR A 123 10.16 -2.92 16.19
CA THR A 123 10.08 -4.35 16.42
C THR A 123 8.89 -4.82 15.58
N MET A 124 9.13 -5.45 14.43
CA MET A 124 8.07 -6.12 13.66
C MET A 124 7.17 -6.87 14.65
N ARG A 125 5.95 -6.37 14.89
CA ARG A 125 5.01 -7.10 15.72
C ARG A 125 4.65 -8.34 14.91
N ARG A 126 5.24 -9.48 15.28
CA ARG A 126 4.67 -10.77 14.93
C ARG A 126 3.28 -10.80 15.56
N ARG A 127 2.24 -10.63 14.77
CA ARG A 127 0.93 -11.15 15.14
C ARG A 127 1.02 -12.67 15.15
#